data_AF-A0A4R5FYG9-F1
#
_entry.id   AF-A0A4R5FYG9-F1
#
_cell.length_a   1.000
_cell.length_b   1.000
_cell.length_c   1.000
_cell.angle_alpha   90.00
_cell.angle_beta   90.00
_cell.angle_gamma   90.00
#
_symmetry.space_group_name_H-M   'P 1'
#
loop_
_entity.id
_entity.type
_entity.pdbx_description
1 polymer ?
#
loop_
_entity_poly.entity_id
_entity_poly.type
_entity_poly.pdbx_seq_one_letter_code
_entity_poly.pdbx_strand_id
1 'polypeptide(L)'
;MTRAPASPKRRPRGPSRTGRAGSPPHRGGGQPPATSRTTRTNSPSSGLTVPFGHAGAIRSGWATIAPYNASKHAVASLTKAAALEYAADGIRVNALAPGAVDTPMLRRAAEAFGVTYEQIAQDYPIRRIVAAEEIARVVMFLASDDASPVVGHDVDATGGYLAG
;
A
#
# COMPACT_ATOMS: atom_id res chain seq x y z
N MET A 1 48.84 -6.81 -42.66
CA MET A 1 49.11 -8.11 -43.31
C MET A 1 48.45 -9.19 -42.46
N THR A 2 47.50 -10.03 -42.85
CA THR A 2 46.92 -10.36 -44.15
C THR A 2 45.69 -11.27 -43.91
N ARG A 3 44.58 -10.99 -44.62
CA ARG A 3 43.47 -11.87 -45.08
C ARG A 3 42.48 -12.56 -44.12
N ALA A 4 41.20 -12.19 -44.32
CA ALA A 4 40.05 -13.12 -44.44
C ALA A 4 40.00 -13.72 -45.88
N PRO A 5 38.96 -14.43 -46.38
CA PRO A 5 37.84 -15.22 -45.81
C PRO A 5 37.65 -16.61 -46.52
N ALA A 6 36.67 -17.44 -46.11
CA ALA A 6 35.88 -18.32 -47.03
C ALA A 6 34.72 -19.07 -46.32
N SER A 7 33.48 -18.66 -46.63
CA SER A 7 32.27 -19.52 -46.69
C SER A 7 32.20 -20.21 -48.08
N PRO A 8 31.13 -20.90 -48.52
CA PRO A 8 30.17 -21.85 -47.93
C PRO A 8 29.99 -23.12 -48.82
N LYS A 9 29.19 -24.13 -48.41
CA LYS A 9 28.57 -25.07 -49.37
C LYS A 9 27.04 -24.89 -49.42
N ARG A 10 26.58 -24.58 -50.64
CA ARG A 10 25.22 -24.42 -51.19
C ARG A 10 24.47 -25.78 -51.25
N ARG A 11 23.17 -25.88 -50.87
CA ARG A 11 21.90 -25.79 -51.67
C ARG A 11 21.72 -26.92 -52.73
N PRO A 12 20.49 -27.40 -53.07
CA PRO A 12 19.29 -26.62 -53.50
C PRO A 12 17.91 -27.09 -52.94
N ARG A 13 16.87 -26.23 -52.78
CA ARG A 13 15.71 -25.90 -53.69
C ARG A 13 14.97 -27.15 -54.22
N GLY A 14 13.65 -27.36 -54.11
CA GLY A 14 12.50 -26.45 -54.30
C GLY A 14 11.16 -27.25 -54.32
N PRO A 15 10.02 -26.70 -54.82
CA PRO A 15 8.75 -26.67 -54.07
C PRO A 15 7.48 -27.24 -54.77
N SER A 16 6.35 -27.17 -54.02
CA SER A 16 4.94 -26.85 -54.41
C SER A 16 4.03 -27.86 -55.14
N ARG A 17 2.87 -28.15 -54.52
CA ARG A 17 1.50 -28.24 -55.11
C ARG A 17 0.51 -27.89 -53.98
N THR A 18 0.02 -26.65 -53.83
CA THR A 18 -1.18 -26.01 -54.42
C THR A 18 -2.40 -26.92 -54.64
N GLY A 19 -3.44 -26.70 -53.84
CA GLY A 19 -4.81 -27.22 -54.02
C GLY A 19 -5.82 -26.31 -53.31
N ARG A 20 -6.43 -25.40 -54.09
CA ARG A 20 -7.53 -24.46 -53.78
C ARG A 20 -8.70 -25.14 -53.03
N ALA A 21 -9.19 -24.52 -51.95
CA ALA A 21 -10.31 -23.57 -51.89
C ALA A 21 -11.71 -24.21 -52.03
N GLY A 22 -12.41 -24.29 -50.90
CA GLY A 22 -13.84 -24.51 -50.80
C GLY A 22 -14.36 -23.99 -49.46
N SER A 23 -15.26 -23.02 -49.50
CA SER A 23 -16.10 -22.54 -48.38
C SER A 23 -17.41 -22.03 -48.99
N PRO A 24 -18.53 -21.91 -48.28
CA PRO A 24 -19.08 -22.68 -47.14
C PRO A 24 -20.53 -23.18 -47.46
N PRO A 25 -21.31 -23.66 -46.47
CA PRO A 25 -22.44 -22.81 -46.08
C PRO A 25 -22.73 -22.73 -44.57
N HIS A 26 -23.36 -21.63 -44.20
CA HIS A 26 -23.89 -21.24 -42.89
C HIS A 26 -24.77 -22.30 -42.21
N ARG A 27 -24.61 -22.48 -40.89
CA ARG A 27 -25.68 -22.41 -39.85
C ARG A 27 -25.11 -22.82 -38.48
N GLY A 28 -25.46 -22.05 -37.44
CA GLY A 28 -25.31 -22.47 -36.04
C GLY A 28 -24.47 -21.51 -35.19
N GLY A 29 -24.99 -20.31 -34.92
CA GLY A 29 -24.52 -19.49 -33.81
C GLY A 29 -24.86 -20.18 -32.50
N GLY A 30 -23.94 -21.00 -32.00
CA GLY A 30 -23.91 -21.50 -30.63
C GLY A 30 -22.94 -20.64 -29.84
N GLN A 31 -23.49 -19.73 -29.05
CA GLN A 31 -22.76 -18.95 -28.05
C GLN A 31 -21.98 -19.91 -27.13
N PRO A 32 -20.65 -19.77 -26.95
CA PRO A 32 -19.95 -20.60 -25.98
C PRO A 32 -20.52 -20.31 -24.59
N PRO A 33 -20.77 -21.33 -23.75
CA PRO A 33 -21.35 -21.10 -22.43
C PRO A 33 -20.46 -20.15 -21.65
N ALA A 34 -21.08 -19.11 -21.10
CA ALA A 34 -20.45 -18.14 -20.23
C ALA A 34 -19.64 -18.92 -19.18
N THR A 35 -18.32 -18.82 -19.27
CA THR A 35 -17.44 -19.24 -18.19
C THR A 35 -17.94 -18.52 -16.95
N SER A 36 -18.54 -19.30 -16.05
CA SER A 36 -18.97 -18.85 -14.74
C SER A 36 -17.78 -18.12 -14.15
N ARG A 37 -17.84 -16.79 -14.16
CA ARG A 37 -16.89 -15.93 -13.47
C ARG A 37 -17.11 -16.31 -12.02
N THR A 38 -16.28 -17.23 -11.54
CA THR A 38 -16.24 -17.66 -10.15
C THR A 38 -16.34 -16.39 -9.34
N THR A 39 -17.50 -16.17 -8.72
CA THR A 39 -17.63 -15.25 -7.61
C THR A 39 -16.64 -15.80 -6.62
N ARG A 40 -15.43 -15.24 -6.65
CA ARG A 40 -14.42 -15.44 -5.62
C ARG A 40 -15.14 -14.97 -4.37
N THR A 41 -15.65 -15.94 -3.62
CA THR A 41 -16.27 -15.74 -2.32
C THR A 41 -15.30 -14.84 -1.58
N ASN A 42 -15.75 -13.63 -1.23
CA ASN A 42 -14.94 -12.65 -0.52
C ASN A 42 -14.52 -13.30 0.79
N SER A 43 -13.34 -13.93 0.80
CA SER A 43 -12.61 -14.15 2.03
C SER A 43 -12.41 -12.77 2.67
N PRO A 44 -12.61 -12.61 3.99
CA PRO A 44 -12.44 -11.31 4.64
C PRO A 44 -11.07 -10.75 4.23
N SER A 45 -11.07 -9.54 3.67
CA SER A 45 -9.82 -8.91 3.26
C SER A 45 -8.96 -8.76 4.51
N SER A 46 -7.86 -9.50 4.59
CA SER A 46 -6.95 -9.45 5.72
C SER A 46 -6.23 -8.09 5.68
N GLY A 47 -6.78 -7.11 6.39
CA GLY A 47 -6.19 -5.79 6.55
C GLY A 47 -5.08 -5.84 7.60
N LEU A 48 -3.84 -5.67 7.16
CA LEU A 48 -2.69 -5.48 8.06
C LEU A 48 -2.49 -3.98 8.26
N THR A 49 -2.84 -3.48 9.44
CA THR A 49 -2.58 -2.09 9.84
C THR A 49 -1.50 -2.06 10.89
N VAL A 50 -0.43 -1.29 10.66
CA VAL A 50 0.66 -1.15 11.62
C VAL A 50 0.61 0.24 12.25
N PRO A 51 0.24 0.37 13.55
CA PRO A 51 0.22 1.65 14.22
C PRO A 51 1.66 2.05 14.58
N PHE A 52 2.23 3.00 13.86
CA PHE A 52 3.52 3.58 14.23
C PHE A 52 3.32 5.06 14.55
N GLY A 53 3.27 5.37 15.85
CA GLY A 53 3.31 6.74 16.33
C GLY A 53 4.54 7.45 15.80
N HIS A 54 4.38 8.44 14.92
CA HIS A 54 4.34 9.85 15.29
C HIS A 54 4.17 10.71 14.02
N ALA A 55 2.98 11.27 13.82
CA ALA A 55 2.64 11.96 12.57
C ALA A 55 3.53 13.18 12.27
N GLY A 56 3.93 13.94 13.31
CA GLY A 56 4.87 15.05 13.17
C GLY A 56 6.25 14.61 12.68
N ALA A 57 6.68 13.38 12.98
CA ALA A 57 7.95 12.85 12.51
C ALA A 57 7.92 12.38 11.05
N ILE A 58 6.75 12.07 10.48
CA ILE A 58 6.61 11.58 9.09
C ILE A 58 6.45 12.74 8.09
N ARG A 59 6.01 13.92 8.55
CA ARG A 59 5.81 15.10 7.68
C ARG A 59 6.54 16.37 8.11
N SER A 60 6.83 16.56 9.39
CA SER A 60 7.29 17.85 9.94
C SER A 60 8.66 17.79 10.62
N GLY A 61 9.41 16.69 10.46
CA GLY A 61 10.83 16.53 10.81
C GLY A 61 11.33 17.32 12.03
N TRP A 62 11.33 16.71 13.21
CA TRP A 62 11.73 17.41 14.43
C TRP A 62 13.23 17.42 14.69
N ALA A 63 13.72 18.54 15.20
CA ALA A 63 15.10 18.66 15.64
C ALA A 63 15.43 17.65 16.74
N THR A 64 16.72 17.33 16.89
CA THR A 64 17.30 16.48 17.95
C THR A 64 16.90 15.00 17.99
N ILE A 65 15.97 14.54 17.14
CA ILE A 65 15.53 13.13 17.08
C ILE A 65 15.68 12.50 15.68
N ALA A 66 16.75 12.84 14.95
CA ALA A 66 16.96 12.39 13.56
C ALA A 66 16.84 10.86 13.32
N PRO A 67 17.39 9.97 14.18
CA PRO A 67 17.20 8.53 14.01
C PRO A 67 15.74 8.10 14.09
N TYR A 68 14.97 8.74 14.98
CA TYR A 68 13.54 8.50 15.12
C TYR A 68 12.79 8.94 13.87
N ASN A 69 13.03 10.17 13.38
CA ASN A 69 12.42 10.67 12.15
C ASN A 69 12.71 9.74 10.95
N ALA A 70 13.97 9.32 10.77
CA ALA A 70 14.35 8.39 9.72
C ALA A 70 13.60 7.06 9.82
N SER A 71 13.53 6.48 11.02
CA SER A 71 12.80 5.22 11.25
C SER A 71 11.31 5.33 10.90
N LYS A 72 10.66 6.46 11.21
CA LYS A 72 9.22 6.66 10.96
C LYS A 72 8.91 6.93 9.48
N HIS A 73 9.79 7.65 8.78
CA HIS A 73 9.69 7.78 7.32
C HIS A 73 9.93 6.45 6.59
N ALA A 74 10.81 5.60 7.10
CA ALA A 74 11.06 4.28 6.53
C ALA A 74 9.81 3.40 6.60
N VAL A 75 9.06 3.45 7.71
CA VAL A 75 7.77 2.75 7.84
C VAL A 75 6.79 3.19 6.77
N ALA A 76 6.60 4.50 6.55
CA ALA A 76 5.67 4.99 5.53
C ALA A 76 6.04 4.52 4.12
N SER A 77 7.34 4.46 3.82
CA SER A 77 7.83 3.90 2.54
C SER A 77 7.61 2.39 2.45
N LEU A 78 7.86 1.65 3.53
CA LEU A 78 7.66 0.20 3.60
C LEU A 78 6.18 -0.18 3.45
N THR A 79 5.28 0.57 4.06
CA THR A 79 3.83 0.39 3.92
C THR A 79 3.40 0.49 2.46
N LYS A 80 3.91 1.46 1.70
CA LYS A 80 3.59 1.62 0.28
C LYS A 80 4.11 0.44 -0.54
N ALA A 81 5.37 0.05 -0.30
CA ALA A 81 5.95 -1.10 -1.00
C ALA A 81 5.17 -2.39 -0.72
N ALA A 82 4.92 -2.71 0.56
CA ALA A 82 4.17 -3.88 0.96
C ALA A 82 2.73 -3.87 0.43
N ALA A 83 2.07 -2.70 0.42
CA ALA A 83 0.74 -2.57 -0.14
C ALA A 83 0.69 -2.93 -1.63
N LEU A 84 1.69 -2.53 -2.41
CA LEU A 84 1.80 -2.89 -3.83
C LEU A 84 2.10 -4.37 -4.03
N GLU A 85 3.00 -4.93 -3.22
CA GLU A 85 3.40 -6.35 -3.28
C GLU A 85 2.22 -7.28 -2.97
N TYR A 86 1.44 -6.96 -1.94
CA TYR A 86 0.38 -7.84 -1.46
C TYR A 86 -1.03 -7.51 -1.99
N ALA A 87 -1.18 -6.47 -2.83
CA ALA A 87 -2.47 -6.09 -3.41
C ALA A 87 -3.10 -7.22 -4.23
N ALA A 88 -2.29 -8.00 -4.96
CA ALA A 88 -2.77 -9.13 -5.78
C ALA A 88 -3.35 -10.27 -4.94
N ASP A 89 -2.84 -10.44 -3.71
CA ASP A 89 -3.31 -11.43 -2.74
C ASP A 89 -4.55 -10.97 -1.96
N GLY A 90 -5.06 -9.76 -2.26
CA GLY A 90 -6.22 -9.19 -1.58
C GLY A 90 -5.91 -8.70 -0.15
N ILE A 91 -4.63 -8.57 0.20
CA ILE A 91 -4.17 -8.05 1.48
C ILE A 91 -4.00 -6.54 1.35
N ARG A 92 -4.52 -5.80 2.34
CA ARG A 92 -4.41 -4.34 2.41
C ARG A 92 -3.39 -3.99 3.48
N VAL A 93 -2.44 -3.13 3.14
CA VAL A 93 -1.43 -2.65 4.09
C VAL A 93 -1.55 -1.13 4.22
N ASN A 94 -1.74 -0.66 5.45
CA ASN A 94 -1.80 0.78 5.77
C ASN A 94 -0.97 1.08 7.03
N ALA A 95 -0.51 2.33 7.12
CA ALA A 95 0.09 2.90 8.30
C ALA A 95 -0.92 3.84 8.98
N LEU A 96 -0.79 3.95 10.30
CA LEU A 96 -1.53 4.91 11.10
C LEU A 96 -0.55 5.79 11.85
N ALA A 97 -0.66 7.10 11.62
CA ALA A 97 0.16 8.12 12.22
C ALA A 97 -0.66 8.90 13.27
N PRO A 98 -0.64 8.49 14.54
CA PRO A 98 -1.30 9.22 15.61
C PRO A 98 -0.52 10.48 16.03
N GLY A 99 -1.26 11.43 16.60
CA GLY A 99 -0.73 12.56 17.34
C GLY A 99 -0.37 12.21 18.79
N ALA A 100 -0.59 13.14 19.71
CA ALA A 100 -0.46 12.89 21.14
C ALA A 100 -1.60 12.00 21.63
N VAL A 101 -1.23 10.81 22.12
CA VAL A 101 -2.18 9.80 22.65
C VAL A 101 -1.85 9.51 24.10
N ASP A 102 -2.86 9.49 24.96
CA ASP A 102 -2.69 9.10 26.37
C ASP A 102 -2.22 7.64 26.46
N THR A 103 -0.92 7.49 26.66
CA THR A 103 -0.23 6.22 26.79
C THR A 103 0.87 6.37 27.83
N PRO A 104 1.35 5.27 28.44
CA PRO A 104 2.50 5.32 29.34
C PRO A 104 3.73 5.98 28.72
N MET A 105 3.91 5.91 27.39
CA MET A 105 5.00 6.58 26.67
C MET A 105 4.86 8.11 26.71
N LEU A 106 3.65 8.65 26.47
CA LEU A 106 3.41 10.08 26.53
C LEU A 106 3.54 10.62 27.96
N ARG A 107 3.05 9.90 28.97
CA ARG A 107 3.20 10.29 30.39
C ARG A 107 4.66 10.42 30.80
N ARG A 108 5.48 9.41 30.50
CA ARG A 108 6.92 9.45 30.78
C ARG A 108 7.64 10.58 30.04
N ALA A 109 7.27 10.85 28.79
CA ALA A 109 7.82 11.97 28.04
C ALA A 109 7.43 13.31 28.67
N ALA A 110 6.16 13.49 29.03
CA ALA A 110 5.66 14.70 29.66
C ALA A 110 6.39 15.00 30.99
N GLU A 111 6.56 13.97 31.82
CA GLU A 111 7.35 14.05 33.07
C GLU A 111 8.82 14.42 32.81
N ALA A 112 9.47 13.76 31.85
CA ALA A 112 10.88 14.00 31.53
C ALA A 112 11.15 15.41 30.99
N PHE A 113 10.21 15.97 30.23
CA PHE A 113 10.31 17.32 29.67
C PHE A 113 9.68 18.40 30.57
N GLY A 114 9.10 18.03 31.71
CA GLY A 114 8.43 18.97 32.62
C GLY A 114 7.25 19.70 31.99
N VAL A 115 6.56 19.07 31.04
CA VAL A 115 5.41 19.63 30.33
C VAL A 115 4.10 19.01 30.81
N THR A 116 3.06 19.82 30.84
CA THR A 116 1.70 19.39 31.20
C THR A 116 0.95 18.88 29.97
N TYR A 117 -0.09 18.08 30.21
CA TYR A 117 -0.96 17.57 29.15
C TYR A 117 -1.69 18.71 28.43
N GLU A 118 -2.05 19.76 29.18
CA GLU A 118 -2.69 20.97 28.68
C GLU A 118 -1.78 21.75 27.73
N GLN A 119 -0.48 21.80 28.03
CA GLN A 119 0.53 22.43 27.15
C GLN A 119 0.68 21.63 25.85
N ILE A 120 0.80 20.30 25.94
CA ILE A 120 0.87 19.43 24.75
C ILE A 120 -0.39 19.58 23.90
N ALA A 121 -1.56 19.67 24.52
CA ALA A 121 -2.84 19.81 23.83
C ALA A 121 -2.97 21.11 23.03
N GLN A 122 -2.24 22.19 23.39
CA GLN A 122 -2.31 23.45 22.65
C GLN A 122 -1.79 23.36 21.22
N ASP A 123 -0.86 22.43 20.97
CA ASP A 123 -0.26 22.23 19.65
C ASP A 123 -1.21 21.58 18.65
N TYR A 124 -2.34 21.04 19.12
CA TYR A 124 -3.32 20.32 18.30
C TYR A 124 -4.57 21.19 18.05
N PRO A 125 -5.09 21.29 16.82
CA PRO A 125 -6.34 22.00 16.55
C PRO A 125 -7.55 21.52 17.35
N ILE A 126 -7.62 20.22 17.66
CA ILE A 126 -8.66 19.65 18.54
C ILE A 126 -8.51 20.01 20.03
N ARG A 127 -7.41 20.67 20.42
CA ARG A 127 -7.13 21.18 21.77
C ARG A 127 -7.24 20.16 22.90
N ARG A 128 -6.98 18.88 22.59
CA ARG A 128 -6.98 17.78 23.57
C ARG A 128 -6.07 16.66 23.11
N ILE A 129 -5.65 15.84 24.07
CA ILE A 129 -4.97 14.57 23.81
C ILE A 129 -6.00 13.51 23.45
N VAL A 130 -5.65 12.65 22.50
CA VAL A 130 -6.53 11.59 21.99
C VAL A 130 -6.42 10.37 22.90
N ALA A 131 -7.54 9.70 23.19
CA ALA A 131 -7.53 8.47 23.97
C ALA A 131 -7.02 7.28 23.13
N ALA A 132 -6.41 6.28 23.77
CA ALA A 132 -5.94 5.08 23.08
C ALA A 132 -7.10 4.35 22.36
N GLU A 133 -8.29 4.39 22.93
CA GLU A 133 -9.52 3.79 22.38
C GLU A 133 -9.98 4.49 21.10
N GLU A 134 -9.73 5.79 20.95
CA GLU A 134 -10.02 6.52 19.71
C GLU A 134 -9.12 6.05 18.58
N ILE A 135 -7.83 5.86 18.85
CA ILE A 135 -6.88 5.30 17.88
C ILE A 135 -7.24 3.86 17.54
N ALA A 136 -7.64 3.05 18.53
CA ALA A 136 -8.10 1.69 18.31
C ALA A 136 -9.31 1.66 17.36
N ARG A 137 -10.27 2.59 17.50
CA ARG A 137 -11.41 2.69 16.58
C ARG A 137 -10.98 2.99 15.14
N VAL A 138 -9.95 3.83 14.94
CA VAL A 138 -9.40 4.09 13.59
C VAL A 138 -8.75 2.82 13.02
N VAL A 139 -7.98 2.08 13.83
CA VAL A 139 -7.41 0.80 13.40
C VAL A 139 -8.51 -0.20 13.02
N MET A 140 -9.57 -0.30 13.82
CA MET A 140 -10.71 -1.17 13.53
C MET A 140 -11.41 -0.79 12.24
N PHE A 141 -11.56 0.51 11.96
CA PHE A 141 -12.07 0.99 10.67
C PHE A 141 -11.16 0.54 9.52
N LEU A 142 -9.84 0.74 9.61
CA LEU A 142 -8.90 0.34 8.57
C LEU A 142 -8.86 -1.18 8.34
N ALA A 143 -9.10 -1.97 9.39
CA ALA A 143 -9.23 -3.42 9.31
C ALA A 143 -10.57 -3.89 8.71
N SER A 144 -11.62 -3.08 8.78
CA SER A 144 -12.95 -3.40 8.26
C SER A 144 -13.05 -3.33 6.73
N ASP A 145 -14.12 -3.90 6.18
CA ASP A 145 -14.44 -3.81 4.75
C ASP A 145 -14.87 -2.40 4.31
N ASP A 146 -15.28 -1.53 5.25
CA ASP A 146 -15.61 -0.12 4.97
C ASP A 146 -14.38 0.67 4.50
N ALA A 147 -13.18 0.24 4.89
CA ALA A 147 -11.90 0.77 4.44
C ALA A 147 -11.30 -0.03 3.26
N SER A 148 -12.11 -0.83 2.55
CA SER A 148 -11.66 -1.57 1.35
C SER A 148 -10.96 -0.73 0.27
N PRO A 149 -11.30 0.55 0.01
CA PRO A 149 -10.55 1.35 -0.96
C PRO A 149 -9.24 1.96 -0.41
N VAL A 150 -8.98 1.84 0.90
CA VAL A 150 -7.80 2.43 1.55
C VAL A 150 -6.65 1.43 1.54
N VAL A 151 -5.65 1.68 0.70
CA VAL A 151 -4.49 0.79 0.50
C VAL A 151 -3.21 1.62 0.34
N GLY A 152 -2.15 1.22 1.04
CA GLY A 152 -0.82 1.86 0.96
C GLY A 152 -0.78 3.27 1.54
N HIS A 153 -1.79 3.65 2.34
CA HIS A 153 -1.90 5.00 2.87
C HIS A 153 -1.29 5.10 4.27
N ASP A 154 -0.75 6.27 4.55
CA ASP A 154 -0.40 6.68 5.90
C ASP A 154 -1.50 7.60 6.42
N VAL A 155 -2.33 7.06 7.31
CA VAL A 155 -3.55 7.72 7.78
C VAL A 155 -3.20 8.64 8.94
N ASP A 156 -3.48 9.93 8.77
CA ASP A 156 -3.30 10.92 9.83
C ASP A 156 -4.45 10.83 10.84
N ALA A 157 -4.10 10.51 12.09
CA ALA A 157 -5.01 10.52 13.24
C ALA A 157 -4.48 11.44 14.34
N THR A 158 -4.04 12.64 13.96
CA THR A 158 -3.53 13.65 14.89
C THR A 158 -4.56 14.62 15.43
N GLY A 159 -5.76 14.68 14.87
CA GLY A 159 -6.68 15.77 15.18
C GLY A 159 -6.25 17.11 14.56
N GLY A 160 -5.65 17.05 13.37
CA GLY A 160 -5.36 18.22 12.54
C GLY A 160 -3.97 18.82 12.74
N TYR A 161 -3.08 18.18 13.50
CA TYR A 161 -1.72 18.68 13.71
C TYR A 161 -0.96 18.91 12.39
N LEU A 162 -1.20 18.06 11.39
CA LEU A 162 -0.56 18.13 10.07
C LEU A 162 -1.35 18.94 9.02
N ALA A 163 -2.47 19.53 9.40
CA ALA A 163 -3.33 20.28 8.48
C ALA A 163 -2.92 21.77 8.34
N GLY A 164 -2.09 22.27 9.26
CA GLY A 164 -1.62 23.67 9.32
C GLY A 164 -0.19 23.86 8.86
#